data_AF-A0A3D1Y7H8-F1
#
_entry.id   AF-A0A3D1Y7H8-F1
#
_cell.length_a   1.000
_cell.length_b   1.000
_cell.length_c   1.000
_cell.angle_alpha   90.00
_cell.angle_beta   90.00
_cell.angle_gamma   90.00
#
_symmetry.space_group_name_H-M   'P 1'
#
loop_
_entity.id
_entity.type
_entity.pdbx_description
1 polymer ?
#
loop_
_entity_poly.entity_id
_entity_poly.type
_entity_poly.pdbx_seq_one_letter_code
_entity_poly.pdbx_strand_id
1 'polypeptide(L)'
;MREGARRVIITVSALVLIGITVFCISGTVHSSEKVERRERENYYREIEAEYVKEVRFFLNEEGYSNSGITMTKVIDEEENRSYTMTIHHHGIGNLQQEEQEQLQEELLQIRREKMEGVITYIFL
;
A
#
# COMPACT_ATOMS: atom_id res chain seq x y z
N MET A 1 59.10 24.03 -12.14
CA MET A 1 58.03 24.08 -11.12
C MET A 1 56.60 24.04 -11.67
N ARG A 2 56.32 24.39 -12.95
CA ARG A 2 54.94 24.49 -13.49
C ARG A 2 54.26 23.16 -13.82
N GLU A 3 55.04 22.10 -14.08
CA GLU A 3 54.49 20.79 -14.48
C GLU A 3 53.98 19.95 -13.31
N GLY A 4 54.66 19.99 -12.16
CA GLY A 4 54.21 19.31 -10.94
C GLY A 4 52.90 19.87 -10.42
N ALA A 5 52.74 21.19 -10.42
CA ALA A 5 51.50 21.86 -10.03
C ALA A 5 50.33 21.50 -10.97
N ARG A 6 50.56 21.42 -12.29
CA ARG A 6 49.53 20.98 -13.24
C ARG A 6 49.08 19.54 -13.01
N ARG A 7 50.00 18.62 -12.74
CA ARG A 7 49.65 17.21 -12.45
C ARG A 7 48.84 17.08 -11.16
N VAL A 8 49.23 17.79 -10.10
CA VAL A 8 48.49 17.80 -8.83
C VAL A 8 47.08 18.35 -9.01
N ILE A 9 46.91 19.45 -9.75
CA ILE A 9 45.58 20.04 -10.02
C ILE A 9 44.69 19.05 -10.77
N ILE A 10 45.22 18.35 -11.78
CA ILE A 10 44.47 17.36 -12.57
C ILE A 10 44.05 16.16 -11.72
N THR A 11 44.94 15.64 -10.86
CA THR A 11 44.61 14.51 -9.98
C THR A 11 43.55 14.88 -8.96
N VAL A 12 43.64 16.08 -8.37
CA VAL A 12 42.65 16.56 -7.39
C VAL A 12 41.30 16.80 -8.07
N SER A 13 41.26 17.41 -9.25
CA SER A 13 39.99 17.64 -9.97
C SER A 13 39.33 16.33 -10.40
N ALA A 14 40.11 15.33 -10.83
CA ALA A 14 39.58 14.01 -11.16
C ALA A 14 38.94 13.31 -9.95
N LEU A 15 39.58 13.36 -8.77
CA LEU A 15 39.03 12.77 -7.54
C LEU A 15 37.74 13.46 -7.09
N VAL A 16 37.66 14.78 -7.21
CA VAL A 16 36.44 15.55 -6.88
C VAL A 16 35.30 15.17 -7.83
N LEU A 17 35.56 15.07 -9.13
CA LEU A 17 34.55 14.69 -10.10
C LEU A 17 34.04 13.26 -9.86
N ILE A 18 34.92 12.32 -9.52
CA ILE A 18 34.53 10.95 -9.16
C ILE A 18 33.67 10.94 -7.89
N GLY A 19 34.01 11.76 -6.89
CA GLY A 19 33.19 11.90 -5.68
C GLY A 19 31.78 12.43 -5.97
N ILE A 20 31.68 13.44 -6.84
CA ILE A 20 30.40 14.03 -7.25
C ILE A 20 29.56 13.02 -8.03
N THR A 21 30.14 12.26 -8.97
CA THR A 21 29.37 11.27 -9.76
C THR A 21 28.83 10.14 -8.88
N VAL A 22 29.63 9.63 -7.95
CA VAL A 22 29.17 8.61 -6.98
C VAL A 22 28.03 9.16 -6.11
N PHE A 23 28.18 10.38 -5.59
CA PHE A 23 27.13 11.01 -4.77
C PHE A 23 25.84 11.25 -5.56
N CYS A 24 25.94 11.74 -6.79
CA CYS A 24 24.79 11.98 -7.67
C CYS A 24 24.04 10.68 -8.00
N ILE A 25 24.75 9.57 -8.24
CA ILE A 25 24.12 8.28 -8.49
C ILE A 25 23.39 7.80 -7.24
N SER A 26 24.03 7.77 -6.07
CA SER A 26 23.41 7.34 -4.81
C SER A 26 22.17 8.15 -4.44
N GLY A 27 22.20 9.47 -4.64
CA GLY A 27 21.03 10.33 -4.43
C GLY A 27 19.90 10.09 -5.42
N THR A 28 20.22 9.74 -6.67
CA THR A 28 19.23 9.46 -7.73
C THR A 28 18.49 8.16 -7.47
N VAL A 29 19.19 7.07 -7.12
CA VAL A 29 18.53 5.77 -6.85
C VAL A 29 17.58 5.87 -5.66
N HIS A 30 18.01 6.55 -4.59
CA HIS A 30 17.20 6.72 -3.39
C HIS A 30 15.98 7.64 -3.61
N SER A 31 16.08 8.61 -4.53
CA SER A 31 14.94 9.45 -4.90
C SER A 31 13.94 8.70 -5.77
N SER A 32 14.40 7.92 -6.75
CA SER A 32 13.51 7.11 -7.60
C SER A 32 12.74 6.06 -6.80
N GLU A 33 13.40 5.36 -5.88
CA GLU A 33 12.76 4.37 -5.00
C GLU A 33 11.61 4.98 -4.18
N LYS A 34 11.80 6.20 -3.65
CA LYS A 34 10.74 6.93 -2.91
C LYS A 34 9.59 7.35 -3.79
N VAL A 35 9.86 7.77 -5.03
CA VAL A 35 8.83 8.17 -6.00
C VAL A 35 8.03 6.95 -6.42
N GLU A 36 8.69 5.86 -6.79
CA GLU A 36 8.04 4.61 -7.17
C GLU A 36 7.19 4.04 -6.03
N ARG A 37 7.70 4.05 -4.80
CA ARG A 37 6.91 3.61 -3.63
C ARG A 37 5.66 4.47 -3.43
N ARG A 38 5.77 5.79 -3.58
CA ARG A 38 4.64 6.72 -3.43
C ARG A 38 3.60 6.52 -4.52
N GLU A 39 4.02 6.29 -5.76
CA GLU A 39 3.12 6.01 -6.88
C GLU A 39 2.40 4.67 -6.69
N ARG A 40 3.11 3.62 -6.25
CA ARG A 40 2.51 2.34 -5.86
C ARG A 40 1.48 2.52 -4.74
N GLU A 41 1.82 3.26 -3.69
CA GLU A 41 0.89 3.50 -2.58
C GLU A 41 -0.37 4.27 -3.03
N ASN A 42 -0.24 5.25 -3.93
CA ASN A 42 -1.39 5.97 -4.47
C ASN A 42 -2.30 5.05 -5.30
N TYR A 43 -1.71 4.21 -6.16
CA TYR A 43 -2.45 3.24 -6.96
C TYR A 43 -3.33 2.33 -6.08
N TYR A 44 -2.74 1.74 -5.03
CA TYR A 44 -3.50 0.88 -4.14
C TYR A 44 -4.51 1.65 -3.27
N ARG A 45 -4.24 2.91 -2.90
CA ARG A 45 -5.20 3.71 -2.13
C ARG A 45 -6.52 3.93 -2.86
N GLU A 46 -6.47 4.07 -4.19
CA GLU A 46 -7.69 4.23 -4.99
C GLU A 46 -8.51 2.94 -5.01
N ILE A 47 -7.86 1.80 -5.27
CA ILE A 47 -8.49 0.47 -5.23
C ILE A 47 -9.06 0.16 -3.84
N GLU A 48 -8.29 0.43 -2.79
CA GLU A 48 -8.70 0.26 -1.38
C GLU A 48 -9.96 1.09 -1.07
N ALA A 49 -10.01 2.34 -1.52
CA ALA A 49 -11.15 3.22 -1.30
C ALA A 49 -12.39 2.82 -2.12
N GLU A 50 -12.19 2.34 -3.35
CA GLU A 50 -13.27 1.83 -4.20
C GLU A 50 -13.87 0.55 -3.62
N TYR A 51 -13.03 -0.37 -3.18
CA TYR A 51 -13.47 -1.61 -2.54
C TYR A 51 -14.30 -1.35 -1.27
N VAL A 52 -13.90 -0.40 -0.41
CA VAL A 52 -14.71 0.00 0.75
C VAL A 52 -16.06 0.59 0.36
N LYS A 53 -16.15 1.32 -0.76
CA LYS A 53 -17.43 1.85 -1.26
C LYS A 53 -18.33 0.74 -1.78
N GLU A 54 -17.79 -0.23 -2.49
CA GLU A 54 -18.55 -1.38 -3.00
C GLU A 54 -19.08 -2.25 -1.86
N VAL A 55 -18.24 -2.56 -0.86
CA VAL A 55 -18.70 -3.26 0.34
C VAL A 55 -19.81 -2.49 1.05
N ARG A 56 -19.68 -1.16 1.16
CA ARG A 56 -20.75 -0.31 1.73
C ARG A 56 -22.03 -0.40 0.92
N PHE A 57 -21.93 -0.38 -0.41
CA PHE A 57 -23.09 -0.47 -1.30
C PHE A 57 -23.79 -1.82 -1.14
N PHE A 58 -23.02 -2.92 -1.23
CA PHE A 58 -23.51 -4.27 -1.00
C PHE A 58 -24.21 -4.43 0.36
N LEU A 59 -23.58 -3.98 1.45
CA LEU A 59 -24.19 -4.03 2.78
C LEU A 59 -25.48 -3.21 2.87
N ASN A 60 -25.60 -2.10 2.14
CA ASN A 60 -26.85 -1.34 2.09
C ASN A 60 -27.95 -2.10 1.34
N GLU A 61 -27.63 -2.81 0.25
CA GLU A 61 -28.59 -3.63 -0.51
C GLU A 61 -29.10 -4.82 0.32
N GLU A 62 -28.22 -5.44 1.10
CA GLU A 62 -28.56 -6.52 2.04
C GLU A 62 -29.29 -6.05 3.31
N GLY A 63 -29.58 -4.75 3.43
CA GLY A 63 -30.34 -4.18 4.54
C GLY A 63 -29.50 -3.79 5.77
N TYR A 64 -28.18 -3.95 5.73
CA TYR A 64 -27.23 -3.50 6.75
C TYR A 64 -26.80 -2.04 6.56
N SER A 65 -27.79 -1.18 6.30
CA SER A 65 -27.55 0.25 6.10
C SER A 65 -26.96 0.92 7.33
N ASN A 66 -26.16 1.98 7.14
CA ASN A 66 -25.45 2.69 8.21
C ASN A 66 -24.39 1.86 8.95
N SER A 67 -23.89 0.79 8.31
CA SER A 67 -22.74 0.05 8.83
C SER A 67 -21.48 0.93 8.92
N GLY A 68 -20.79 0.84 10.06
CA GLY A 68 -19.45 1.39 10.25
C GLY A 68 -18.42 0.46 9.63
N ILE A 69 -17.65 0.92 8.65
CA ILE A 69 -16.67 0.08 7.94
C ILE A 69 -15.30 0.70 8.13
N THR A 70 -14.37 -0.07 8.70
CA THR A 70 -12.97 0.31 8.87
C THR A 70 -12.09 -0.72 8.19
N MET A 71 -11.16 -0.28 7.35
CA MET A 71 -10.16 -1.15 6.74
C MET A 71 -8.77 -0.76 7.23
N THR A 72 -8.07 -1.73 7.83
CA THR A 72 -6.68 -1.60 8.26
C THR A 72 -5.80 -2.43 7.34
N LYS A 73 -4.62 -1.90 6.98
CA LYS A 73 -3.64 -2.55 6.11
C LYS A 73 -2.33 -2.75 6.86
N VAL A 74 -1.73 -3.92 6.65
CA VAL A 74 -0.37 -4.28 7.06
C VAL A 74 0.40 -4.70 5.81
N ILE A 75 1.61 -4.16 5.64
CA ILE A 75 2.53 -4.53 4.56
C ILE A 75 3.78 -5.12 5.22
N ASP A 76 4.16 -6.33 4.81
CA ASP A 76 5.36 -7.00 5.34
C ASP A 76 6.64 -6.63 4.57
N GLU A 77 7.77 -7.23 4.95
CA GLU A 77 9.08 -7.00 4.33
C GLU A 77 9.16 -7.54 2.88
N GLU A 78 8.28 -8.46 2.50
CA GLU A 78 8.17 -9.04 1.16
C GLU A 78 7.16 -8.27 0.27
N GLU A 79 6.69 -7.10 0.73
CA GLU A 79 5.63 -6.29 0.11
C GLU A 79 4.25 -6.97 0.03
N ASN A 80 4.02 -8.07 0.76
CA ASN A 80 2.70 -8.69 0.82
C ASN A 80 1.73 -7.83 1.62
N ARG A 81 0.50 -7.72 1.12
CA ARG A 81 -0.55 -6.90 1.73
C ARG A 81 -1.59 -7.76 2.43
N SER A 82 -1.74 -7.49 3.73
CA SER A 82 -2.78 -8.07 4.57
C SER A 82 -3.74 -6.98 5.04
N TYR A 83 -5.03 -7.25 4.93
CA TYR A 83 -6.11 -6.33 5.24
C TYR A 83 -6.99 -6.91 6.34
N THR A 84 -7.43 -6.06 7.25
CA THR A 84 -8.46 -6.38 8.24
C THR A 84 -9.61 -5.41 8.05
N MET A 85 -10.78 -5.93 7.71
CA MET A 85 -11.99 -5.14 7.55
C MET A 85 -12.91 -5.39 8.72
N THR A 86 -13.21 -4.33 9.46
CA THR A 86 -14.11 -4.36 10.61
C THR A 86 -15.42 -3.71 10.21
N ILE A 87 -16.51 -4.47 10.33
CA ILE A 87 -17.87 -4.04 9.99
C ILE A 87 -18.67 -4.00 11.29
N HIS A 88 -19.02 -2.79 11.70
CA HIS A 88 -19.83 -2.52 12.87
C HIS A 88 -21.29 -2.34 12.46
N HIS A 89 -22.13 -3.30 12.81
CA HIS A 89 -23.57 -3.22 12.60
C HIS A 89 -24.31 -4.15 13.55
N HIS A 90 -25.22 -3.60 14.35
CA HIS A 90 -25.98 -4.35 15.36
C HIS A 90 -26.68 -5.59 14.79
N GLY A 91 -27.19 -5.52 13.55
CA GLY A 91 -27.79 -6.68 12.89
C GLY A 91 -26.79 -7.80 12.60
N ILE A 92 -25.57 -7.46 12.16
CA ILE A 92 -24.56 -8.43 11.73
C ILE A 92 -23.88 -9.08 12.94
N GLY A 93 -23.57 -8.29 13.98
CA GLY A 93 -22.97 -8.80 15.22
C GLY A 93 -23.86 -9.81 15.96
N ASN A 94 -25.18 -9.79 15.70
CA ASN A 94 -26.16 -10.71 16.29
C ASN A 94 -26.52 -11.91 15.38
N LEU A 95 -25.98 -11.97 14.16
CA LEU A 95 -26.20 -13.10 13.26
C LEU A 95 -25.62 -14.39 13.84
N GLN A 96 -26.20 -15.52 13.46
CA GLN A 96 -25.59 -16.81 13.75
C GLN A 96 -24.28 -16.97 12.97
N GLN A 97 -23.41 -17.83 13.47
CA GLN A 97 -22.10 -18.05 12.85
C GLN A 97 -22.22 -18.46 11.37
N GLU A 98 -23.20 -19.31 11.02
CA GLU A 98 -23.45 -19.73 9.64
C GLU A 98 -23.83 -18.55 8.72
N GLU A 99 -24.65 -17.62 9.22
CA GLU A 99 -25.06 -16.41 8.48
C GLU A 99 -23.89 -15.42 8.33
N GLN A 100 -23.02 -15.31 9.33
CA GLN A 100 -21.79 -14.53 9.24
C GLN A 100 -20.80 -15.14 8.25
N GLU A 101 -20.68 -16.47 8.22
CA GLU A 101 -19.83 -17.20 7.27
C GLU A 101 -20.34 -17.01 5.84
N GLN A 102 -21.66 -17.07 5.62
CA GLN A 102 -22.25 -16.79 4.31
C GLN A 102 -21.98 -15.35 3.85
N LEU A 103 -22.22 -14.37 4.73
CA LEU A 103 -21.91 -12.97 4.43
C LEU A 103 -20.42 -12.77 4.13
N GLN A 104 -19.55 -13.47 4.86
CA GLN A 104 -18.11 -13.44 4.61
C GLN A 104 -17.75 -13.99 3.23
N GLU A 105 -18.38 -15.08 2.80
CA GLU A 105 -18.15 -15.66 1.47
C GLU A 105 -18.56 -14.70 0.35
N GLU A 106 -19.69 -14.00 0.49
CA GLU A 106 -20.15 -13.00 -0.47
C GLU A 106 -19.17 -11.81 -0.54
N LEU A 107 -18.71 -11.31 0.61
CA LEU A 107 -17.69 -10.26 0.65
C LEU A 107 -16.36 -10.71 0.04
N LEU A 108 -15.96 -11.98 0.21
CA LEU A 108 -14.78 -12.57 -0.43
C LEU A 108 -14.92 -12.66 -1.95
N GLN A 109 -16.12 -12.84 -2.49
CA GLN A 109 -16.36 -12.79 -3.93
C GLN A 109 -16.07 -11.38 -4.48
N ILE A 110 -16.63 -10.35 -3.86
CA ILE A 110 -16.37 -8.94 -4.24
C ILE A 110 -14.87 -8.65 -4.18
N ARG A 111 -14.18 -9.12 -3.13
CA ARG A 111 -12.72 -8.93 -2.99
C ARG A 111 -11.94 -9.56 -4.15
N ARG A 112 -12.28 -10.78 -4.56
CA ARG A 112 -11.58 -11.51 -5.63
C ARG A 112 -11.64 -10.79 -6.98
N GLU A 113 -12.68 -10.02 -7.22
CA GLU A 113 -12.84 -9.28 -8.48
C GLU A 113 -12.02 -7.98 -8.53
N LYS A 114 -11.63 -7.44 -7.36
CA LYS A 114 -11.21 -6.03 -7.24
C LYS A 114 -9.85 -5.83 -6.62
N MET A 115 -9.43 -6.70 -5.71
CA MET A 115 -8.26 -6.43 -4.87
C MET A 115 -7.39 -7.66 -4.64
N GLU A 116 -6.08 -7.48 -4.82
CA GLU A 116 -5.05 -8.43 -4.48
C GLU A 116 -4.64 -8.31 -3.00
N GLY A 117 -4.22 -9.43 -2.39
CA GLY A 117 -3.82 -9.51 -0.98
C GLY A 117 -4.79 -10.34 -0.13
N VAL A 118 -4.42 -10.58 1.13
CA VAL A 118 -5.25 -11.35 2.07
C VAL A 118 -6.16 -10.39 2.84
N ILE A 119 -7.44 -10.72 2.97
CA ILE A 119 -8.39 -9.97 3.80
C ILE A 119 -9.01 -10.88 4.85
N THR A 120 -9.18 -10.33 6.05
CA THR A 120 -9.94 -10.93 7.14
C THR A 120 -11.08 -9.98 7.51
N TYR A 121 -12.28 -10.52 7.70
CA TYR A 121 -13.44 -9.75 8.14
C TYR A 121 -13.69 -9.97 9.62
N ILE A 122 -14.08 -8.91 10.31
CA ILE A 122 -14.48 -8.92 11.71
C ILE A 122 -15.84 -8.22 11.79
N PHE A 123 -16.86 -8.95 12.20
CA PHE A 123 -18.20 -8.42 12.39
C PHE A 123 -18.41 -8.07 13.87
N LEU A 124 -18.87 -6.85 14.13
CA LEU A 124 -19.05 -6.29 15.48
C LEU A 124 -20.42 -5.62 15.66
#